data_AF-A0AA95GM16-F1
#
_entry.id   AF-A0AA95GM16-F1
#
_cell.length_a   1.000
_cell.length_b   1.000
_cell.length_c   1.000
_cell.angle_alpha   90.00
_cell.angle_beta   90.00
_cell.angle_gamma   90.00
#
_symmetry.space_group_name_H-M   'P 1'
#
loop_
_entity.id
_entity.type
_entity.pdbx_description
1 polymer ?
#
loop_
_entity_poly.entity_id
_entity_poly.type
_entity_poly.pdbx_seq_one_letter_code
_entity_poly.pdbx_strand_id
1 'polypeptide(L)'
;MNKFWLVLIGLVMSYGVSAASYTEGTEFIKIQKTVQNAPRVVEFFSFYCPHCYQFESVYHVSQTVAKNLPKDIKMERYHVDFLGPLGAELTKAWTVAMVLKVEDKVSPLLFEGIQKSESINTPADIKAVFIKAGVKSEEYDAALNSFVVKSLVVKQQQAANDFQLRGVPAMFVNGKYMVRNNGITIENADHYAKAYSDVVNFLISK
;
A
#
# COMPACT_ATOMS: atom_id res chain seq x y z
N MET A 1 -29.25 38.60 -55.90
CA MET A 1 -28.57 37.30 -55.73
C MET A 1 -27.78 37.36 -54.44
N ASN A 2 -28.37 36.82 -53.37
CA ASN A 2 -27.84 36.88 -52.01
C ASN A 2 -26.74 35.83 -51.84
N LYS A 3 -25.61 36.21 -51.24
CA LYS A 3 -24.65 35.25 -50.68
C LYS A 3 -24.48 35.55 -49.20
N PHE A 4 -25.18 34.77 -48.40
CA PHE A 4 -25.14 34.74 -46.95
C PHE A 4 -23.72 34.40 -46.46
N TRP A 5 -23.20 35.22 -45.56
CA TRP A 5 -22.00 34.94 -44.79
C TRP A 5 -22.42 34.16 -43.55
N LEU A 6 -22.17 32.85 -43.52
CA LEU A 6 -22.38 32.01 -42.33
C LEU A 6 -21.09 32.05 -41.50
N VAL A 7 -21.11 32.82 -40.41
CA VAL A 7 -20.10 32.79 -39.36
C VAL A 7 -20.38 31.58 -38.47
N LEU A 8 -19.50 30.57 -38.53
CA LEU A 8 -19.52 29.41 -37.64
C LEU A 8 -18.96 29.83 -36.28
N ILE A 9 -19.83 30.03 -35.29
CA ILE A 9 -19.42 30.20 -33.88
C ILE A 9 -19.14 28.80 -33.32
N GLY A 10 -17.85 28.44 -33.24
CA GLY A 10 -17.41 27.22 -32.56
C GLY A 10 -17.58 27.36 -31.05
N LEU A 11 -18.57 26.67 -30.49
CA LEU A 11 -18.77 26.56 -29.05
C LEU A 11 -17.69 25.62 -28.47
N VAL A 12 -16.58 26.19 -27.99
CA VAL A 12 -15.55 25.45 -27.25
C VAL A 12 -16.13 25.06 -25.89
N MET A 13 -16.63 23.83 -25.77
CA MET A 13 -16.94 23.24 -24.47
C MET A 13 -15.63 23.07 -23.69
N SER A 14 -15.34 24.05 -22.84
CA SER A 14 -14.26 23.98 -21.87
C SER A 14 -14.72 23.02 -20.77
N TYR A 15 -14.29 21.77 -20.83
CA TYR A 15 -14.42 20.86 -19.69
C TYR A 15 -13.55 21.42 -18.56
N GLY A 16 -14.18 22.09 -17.60
CA GLY A 16 -13.54 22.46 -16.35
C GLY A 16 -13.19 21.18 -15.60
N VAL A 17 -11.94 20.74 -15.72
CA VAL A 17 -11.38 19.76 -14.79
C VAL A 17 -11.34 20.45 -13.44
N SER A 18 -12.32 20.14 -12.58
CA SER A 18 -12.25 20.54 -11.18
C SER A 18 -11.09 19.75 -10.57
N ALA A 19 -9.94 20.40 -10.40
CA ALA A 19 -8.85 19.81 -9.66
C ALA A 19 -9.31 19.69 -8.20
N ALA A 20 -9.54 18.47 -7.74
CA ALA A 20 -9.79 18.22 -6.32
C ALA A 20 -8.62 18.82 -5.53
N SER A 21 -8.91 19.80 -4.68
CA SER A 21 -7.93 20.39 -3.80
C SER A 21 -7.98 19.68 -2.46
N TYR A 22 -6.88 19.05 -2.07
CA TYR A 22 -6.75 18.37 -0.78
C TYR A 22 -6.10 19.28 0.24
N THR A 23 -6.52 19.18 1.49
CA THR A 23 -6.12 20.08 2.58
C THR A 23 -5.37 19.32 3.68
N GLU A 24 -4.27 19.91 4.14
CA GLU A 24 -3.56 19.39 5.31
C GLU A 24 -4.49 19.45 6.53
N GLY A 25 -4.49 18.38 7.33
CA GLY A 25 -5.40 18.23 8.46
C GLY A 25 -6.75 17.60 8.11
N THR A 26 -7.06 17.39 6.82
CA THR A 26 -8.26 16.67 6.35
C THR A 26 -7.88 15.35 5.71
N GLU A 27 -7.39 15.33 4.45
CA GLU A 27 -7.07 14.09 3.73
C GLU A 27 -5.65 13.58 4.02
N PHE A 28 -4.76 14.45 4.48
CA PHE A 28 -3.38 14.10 4.84
C PHE A 28 -2.86 14.98 5.98
N ILE A 29 -1.76 14.57 6.59
CA ILE A 29 -0.96 15.41 7.48
C ILE A 29 0.49 15.47 7.01
N LYS A 30 1.20 16.54 7.35
CA LYS A 30 2.66 16.53 7.32
C LYS A 30 3.19 15.83 8.57
N ILE A 31 4.13 14.90 8.39
CA ILE A 31 4.76 14.24 9.53
C ILE A 31 5.74 15.20 10.21
N GLN A 32 5.93 15.05 11.52
CA GLN A 32 6.75 15.97 12.32
C GLN A 32 8.21 16.01 11.87
N LYS A 33 8.76 14.84 11.51
CA LYS A 33 10.14 14.69 11.05
C LYS A 33 10.15 14.02 9.68
N THR A 34 10.61 14.75 8.67
CA THR A 34 10.82 14.19 7.33
C THR A 34 11.80 13.02 7.38
N VAL A 35 11.40 11.88 6.81
CA VAL A 35 12.25 10.71 6.64
C VAL A 35 13.04 10.87 5.35
N GLN A 36 14.35 11.05 5.47
CA GLN A 36 15.24 11.22 4.31
C GLN A 36 15.41 9.89 3.58
N ASN A 37 15.57 9.94 2.25
CA ASN A 37 15.74 8.75 1.40
C ASN A 37 14.63 7.69 1.54
N ALA A 38 13.45 8.09 2.02
CA ALA A 38 12.29 7.22 2.07
C ALA A 38 11.83 6.83 0.65
N PRO A 39 11.18 5.66 0.49
CA PRO A 39 10.43 5.37 -0.72
C PRO A 39 9.44 6.51 -1.04
N ARG A 40 9.21 6.74 -2.33
CA ARG A 40 8.26 7.76 -2.80
C ARG A 40 6.85 7.51 -2.27
N VAL A 41 6.44 6.24 -2.22
CA VAL A 41 5.22 5.78 -1.56
C VAL A 41 5.56 4.53 -0.76
N VAL A 42 5.20 4.52 0.53
CA VAL A 42 5.36 3.35 1.40
C VAL A 42 4.07 3.09 2.16
N GLU A 43 3.60 1.85 2.10
CA GLU A 43 2.50 1.31 2.90
C GLU A 43 3.05 0.50 4.06
N PHE A 44 2.46 0.66 5.25
CA PHE A 44 2.66 -0.22 6.39
C PHE A 44 1.38 -0.97 6.68
N PHE A 45 1.49 -2.29 6.88
CA PHE A 45 0.36 -3.17 7.14
C PHE A 45 0.73 -4.32 8.08
N SER A 46 -0.27 -5.06 8.54
CA SER A 46 -0.08 -6.34 9.23
C SER A 46 -1.13 -7.35 8.78
N PHE A 47 -0.74 -8.62 8.66
CA PHE A 47 -1.69 -9.71 8.45
C PHE A 47 -2.63 -9.92 9.64
N TYR A 48 -2.30 -9.44 10.84
CA TYR A 48 -3.19 -9.46 12.01
C TYR A 48 -4.17 -8.29 12.08
N CYS A 49 -4.05 -7.30 11.20
CA CYS A 49 -4.83 -6.06 11.25
C CYS A 49 -6.12 -6.18 10.41
N PRO A 50 -7.32 -6.14 11.02
CA PRO A 50 -8.58 -6.29 10.28
C PRO A 50 -8.81 -5.17 9.26
N HIS A 51 -8.42 -3.94 9.59
CA HIS A 51 -8.50 -2.82 8.66
C HIS A 51 -7.54 -2.98 7.48
N CYS A 52 -6.40 -3.63 7.67
CA CYS A 52 -5.43 -3.92 6.60
C CYS A 52 -5.99 -4.98 5.65
N TYR A 53 -6.69 -6.00 6.18
CA TYR A 53 -7.44 -6.96 5.36
C TYR A 53 -8.53 -6.28 4.54
N GLN A 54 -9.31 -5.37 5.14
CA GLN A 54 -10.31 -4.60 4.40
C GLN A 54 -9.66 -3.73 3.32
N PHE A 55 -8.56 -3.05 3.65
CA PHE A 55 -7.82 -2.18 2.75
C PHE A 55 -7.30 -2.93 1.51
N GLU A 56 -6.77 -4.14 1.71
CA GLU A 56 -6.26 -5.03 0.65
C GLU A 56 -7.38 -5.73 -0.13
N SER A 57 -8.28 -6.41 0.58
CA SER A 57 -9.16 -7.44 0.00
C SER A 57 -10.59 -7.00 -0.26
N VAL A 58 -11.06 -5.94 0.41
CA VAL A 58 -12.44 -5.44 0.27
C VAL A 58 -12.46 -4.15 -0.55
N TYR A 59 -11.56 -3.24 -0.22
CA TYR A 59 -11.47 -1.92 -0.86
C TYR A 59 -10.41 -1.87 -1.96
N HIS A 60 -9.47 -2.83 -2.03
CA HIS A 60 -8.42 -2.88 -3.05
C HIS A 60 -7.61 -1.57 -3.17
N VAL A 61 -7.39 -0.89 -2.04
CA VAL A 61 -6.74 0.43 -2.04
C VAL A 61 -5.28 0.29 -2.45
N SER A 62 -4.56 -0.69 -1.89
CA SER A 62 -3.15 -0.94 -2.22
C SER A 62 -2.94 -1.19 -3.71
N GLN A 63 -3.78 -2.03 -4.33
CA GLN A 63 -3.72 -2.34 -5.76
C GLN A 63 -4.08 -1.11 -6.61
N THR A 64 -5.11 -0.38 -6.20
CA THR A 64 -5.57 0.83 -6.92
C THR A 64 -4.50 1.91 -6.88
N VAL A 65 -3.91 2.18 -5.71
CA VAL A 65 -2.78 3.10 -5.58
C VAL A 65 -1.65 2.65 -6.47
N ALA A 66 -1.13 1.42 -6.31
CA ALA A 66 0.01 0.92 -7.07
C ALA A 66 -0.20 1.01 -8.59
N LYS A 67 -1.41 0.73 -9.09
CA LYS A 67 -1.76 0.79 -10.51
C LYS A 67 -1.79 2.22 -11.06
N ASN A 68 -2.17 3.19 -10.23
CA ASN A 68 -2.36 4.58 -10.64
C ASN A 68 -1.15 5.48 -10.36
N LEU A 69 -0.06 4.93 -9.83
CA LEU A 69 1.19 5.69 -9.67
C LEU A 69 1.81 6.03 -11.04
N PRO A 70 2.57 7.14 -11.12
CA PRO A 70 3.44 7.40 -12.26
C PRO A 70 4.36 6.21 -12.54
N LYS A 71 4.65 5.93 -13.81
CA LYS A 71 5.37 4.71 -14.24
C LYS A 71 6.77 4.54 -13.63
N ASP A 72 7.41 5.64 -13.24
CA ASP A 72 8.74 5.68 -12.63
C ASP A 72 8.70 5.52 -11.10
N ILE A 73 7.50 5.51 -10.50
CA ILE A 73 7.30 5.40 -9.06
C ILE A 73 6.75 4.01 -8.73
N LYS A 74 7.39 3.35 -7.77
CA LYS A 74 6.89 2.11 -7.17
C LYS A 74 6.45 2.36 -5.73
N MET A 75 5.37 1.68 -5.36
CA MET A 75 4.95 1.58 -3.97
C MET A 75 5.75 0.48 -3.28
N GLU A 76 6.36 0.81 -2.15
CA GLU A 76 6.92 -0.18 -1.23
C GLU A 76 5.86 -0.57 -0.20
N ARG A 77 5.82 -1.84 0.19
CA ARG A 77 4.88 -2.34 1.22
C ARG A 77 5.67 -3.03 2.31
N TYR A 78 5.55 -2.57 3.54
CA TYR A 78 6.29 -3.06 4.70
C TYR A 78 5.34 -3.65 5.73
N HIS A 79 5.69 -4.82 6.25
CA HIS A 79 4.94 -5.47 7.31
C HIS A 79 5.48 -5.00 8.68
N VAL A 80 4.58 -4.82 9.66
CA VAL A 80 4.94 -4.44 11.03
C VAL A 80 4.95 -5.65 11.96
N ASP A 81 5.88 -5.67 12.91
CA ASP A 81 6.07 -6.80 13.84
C ASP A 81 5.35 -6.65 15.18
N PHE A 82 4.77 -5.47 15.48
CA PHE A 82 4.14 -5.17 16.76
C PHE A 82 2.70 -5.72 16.92
N LEU A 83 2.14 -6.39 15.91
CA LEU A 83 0.78 -6.97 15.97
C LEU A 83 0.80 -8.49 15.89
N GLY A 84 0.10 -9.11 16.85
CA GLY A 84 -0.16 -10.55 16.92
C GLY A 84 1.04 -11.40 17.34
N PRO A 85 0.80 -12.67 17.73
CA PRO A 85 1.83 -13.54 18.28
C PRO A 85 2.92 -13.94 17.29
N LEU A 86 2.65 -13.91 15.99
CA LEU A 86 3.61 -14.22 14.92
C LEU A 86 4.07 -12.97 14.16
N GLY A 87 3.95 -11.77 14.74
CA GLY A 87 4.21 -10.50 14.03
C GLY A 87 5.62 -10.42 13.43
N ALA A 88 6.65 -10.85 14.17
CA ALA A 88 8.03 -10.88 13.69
C ALA A 88 8.25 -11.94 12.60
N GLU A 89 7.64 -13.11 12.74
CA GLU A 89 7.71 -14.22 11.79
C GLU A 89 7.03 -13.84 10.47
N LEU A 90 5.87 -13.20 10.52
CA LEU A 90 5.15 -12.70 9.36
C LEU A 90 5.89 -11.53 8.69
N THR A 91 6.61 -10.71 9.45
CA THR A 91 7.50 -9.69 8.86
C THR A 91 8.64 -10.33 8.07
N LYS A 92 9.26 -11.39 8.60
CA LYS A 92 10.26 -12.17 7.86
C LYS A 92 9.65 -12.82 6.62
N ALA A 93 8.49 -13.45 6.75
CA ALA A 93 7.81 -14.11 5.64
C ALA A 93 7.38 -13.13 4.54
N TRP A 94 6.85 -11.95 4.89
CA TRP A 94 6.56 -10.90 3.93
C TRP A 94 7.82 -10.47 3.17
N THR A 95 8.94 -10.36 3.86
CA THR A 95 10.23 -10.04 3.24
C THR A 95 10.68 -11.14 2.26
N VAL A 96 10.46 -12.42 2.61
CA VAL A 96 10.69 -13.54 1.69
C VAL A 96 9.78 -13.40 0.46
N ALA A 97 8.51 -13.04 0.63
CA ALA A 97 7.59 -12.82 -0.47
C ALA A 97 8.09 -11.72 -1.42
N MET A 98 8.60 -10.61 -0.88
CA MET A 98 9.19 -9.52 -1.67
C MET A 98 10.43 -9.95 -2.46
N VAL A 99 11.34 -10.69 -1.82
CA VAL A 99 12.58 -11.16 -2.45
C VAL A 99 12.28 -12.17 -3.57
N LEU A 100 11.32 -13.06 -3.34
CA LEU A 100 10.91 -14.08 -4.30
C LEU A 100 9.87 -13.57 -5.32
N LYS A 101 9.36 -12.35 -5.14
CA LYS A 101 8.33 -11.72 -5.99
C LYS A 101 7.03 -12.53 -6.08
N VAL A 102 6.55 -13.00 -4.93
CA VAL A 102 5.35 -13.84 -4.80
C VAL A 102 4.28 -13.21 -3.89
N GLU A 103 4.39 -11.91 -3.63
CA GLU A 103 3.49 -11.15 -2.74
C GLU A 103 2.02 -11.38 -3.08
N ASP A 104 1.65 -11.22 -4.36
CA ASP A 104 0.27 -11.38 -4.84
C ASP A 104 -0.27 -12.81 -4.65
N LYS A 105 0.62 -13.81 -4.60
CA LYS A 105 0.23 -15.22 -4.42
C LYS A 105 0.02 -15.57 -2.95
N VAL A 106 0.80 -14.97 -2.06
CA VAL A 106 0.81 -15.33 -0.63
C VAL A 106 -0.03 -14.38 0.22
N SER A 107 -0.15 -13.09 -0.13
CA SER A 107 -0.89 -12.09 0.66
C SER A 107 -2.33 -12.53 0.96
N PRO A 108 -3.14 -12.97 -0.03
CA PRO A 108 -4.51 -13.40 0.25
C PRO A 108 -4.58 -14.62 1.17
N LEU A 109 -3.68 -15.58 0.98
CA LEU A 109 -3.63 -16.82 1.77
C LEU A 109 -3.18 -16.57 3.21
N LEU A 110 -2.23 -15.65 3.42
CA LEU A 110 -1.77 -15.25 4.75
C LEU A 110 -2.86 -14.49 5.51
N PHE A 111 -3.54 -13.56 4.85
CA PHE A 111 -4.66 -12.85 5.45
C PHE A 111 -5.81 -13.80 5.84
N GLU A 112 -6.21 -14.70 4.94
CA GLU A 112 -7.25 -15.70 5.23
C GLU A 112 -6.82 -16.63 6.38
N GLY A 113 -5.59 -17.14 6.32
CA GLY A 113 -5.03 -18.04 7.32
C GLY A 113 -4.91 -17.42 8.72
N ILE A 114 -4.65 -16.12 8.82
CA ILE A 114 -4.52 -15.40 10.08
C ILE A 114 -5.88 -14.91 10.61
N GLN A 115 -6.74 -14.33 9.77
CA GLN A 115 -7.93 -13.61 10.23
C GLN A 115 -9.25 -14.36 10.06
N LYS A 116 -9.32 -15.37 9.18
CA LYS A 116 -10.57 -16.04 8.81
C LYS A 116 -10.60 -17.49 9.29
N SER A 117 -9.65 -18.30 8.84
CA SER A 117 -9.59 -19.72 9.20
C SER A 117 -8.80 -19.97 10.48
N GLU A 118 -8.01 -18.98 10.95
CA GLU A 118 -7.12 -19.10 12.11
C GLU A 118 -6.21 -20.33 12.03
N SER A 119 -5.84 -20.73 10.81
CA SER A 119 -5.05 -21.94 10.54
C SER A 119 -3.53 -21.71 10.64
N ILE A 120 -3.08 -20.46 10.81
CA ILE A 120 -1.66 -20.11 10.90
C ILE A 120 -1.33 -19.77 12.35
N ASN A 121 -0.73 -20.73 13.06
CA ASN A 121 -0.40 -20.61 14.49
C ASN A 121 1.10 -20.79 14.77
N THR A 122 1.86 -21.21 13.78
CA THR A 122 3.30 -21.46 13.88
C THR A 122 4.07 -20.96 12.65
N PRO A 123 5.40 -20.78 12.75
CA PRO A 123 6.24 -20.50 11.58
C PRO A 123 6.14 -21.57 10.48
N ALA A 124 5.87 -22.82 10.85
CA ALA A 124 5.70 -23.91 9.89
C ALA A 124 4.43 -23.74 9.05
N ASP A 125 3.34 -23.25 9.66
CA ASP A 125 2.09 -22.96 8.94
C ASP A 125 2.28 -21.81 7.95
N ILE A 126 3.06 -20.78 8.32
CA ILE A 126 3.44 -19.69 7.42
C ILE A 126 4.17 -20.26 6.20
N LYS A 127 5.19 -21.11 6.41
CA LYS A 127 5.90 -21.77 5.31
C LYS A 127 4.97 -22.62 4.44
N ALA A 128 4.01 -23.33 5.03
CA ALA A 128 3.05 -24.13 4.30
C ALA A 128 2.20 -23.28 3.32
N VAL A 129 1.89 -22.03 3.67
CA VAL A 129 1.24 -21.08 2.74
C VAL A 129 2.09 -20.81 1.50
N PHE A 130 3.40 -20.57 1.67
CA PHE A 130 4.31 -20.35 0.54
C PHE A 130 4.40 -21.57 -0.36
N ILE A 131 4.45 -22.77 0.23
CA ILE A 131 4.44 -24.03 -0.53
C ILE A 131 3.12 -24.20 -1.29
N LYS A 132 1.98 -23.92 -0.65
CA LYS A 132 0.66 -23.93 -1.30
C LYS A 132 0.58 -22.92 -2.45
N ALA A 133 1.29 -21.80 -2.35
CA ALA A 133 1.42 -20.79 -3.40
C ALA A 133 2.43 -21.16 -4.51
N GLY A 134 3.08 -22.33 -4.43
CA GLY A 134 3.99 -22.86 -5.44
C GLY A 134 5.47 -22.56 -5.22
N VAL A 135 5.86 -21.98 -4.07
CA VAL A 135 7.28 -21.78 -3.71
C VAL A 135 7.86 -23.11 -3.24
N LYS A 136 9.05 -23.48 -3.74
CA LYS A 136 9.73 -24.69 -3.26
C LYS A 136 10.17 -24.52 -1.81
N SER A 137 10.05 -25.57 -1.01
CA SER A 137 10.45 -25.57 0.41
C SER A 137 11.90 -25.07 0.59
N GLU A 138 12.83 -25.57 -0.23
CA GLU A 138 14.24 -25.20 -0.20
C GLU A 138 14.47 -23.73 -0.59
N GLU A 139 13.70 -23.20 -1.54
CA GLU A 139 13.78 -21.81 -1.99
C GLU A 139 13.31 -20.85 -0.89
N TYR A 140 12.20 -21.19 -0.21
CA TYR A 140 11.73 -20.44 0.94
C TYR A 140 12.78 -20.43 2.07
N ASP A 141 13.34 -21.59 2.43
CA ASP A 141 14.34 -21.68 3.50
C ASP A 141 15.62 -20.92 3.16
N ALA A 142 16.08 -21.02 1.91
CA ALA A 142 17.26 -20.29 1.44
C ALA A 142 17.03 -18.77 1.51
N ALA A 143 15.87 -18.29 1.03
CA ALA A 143 15.51 -16.88 1.10
C ALA A 143 15.41 -16.39 2.55
N LEU A 144 14.67 -17.11 3.40
CA LEU A 144 14.48 -16.77 4.82
C LEU A 144 15.80 -16.60 5.57
N ASN A 145 16.80 -17.44 5.27
CA ASN A 145 18.11 -17.40 5.91
C ASN A 145 19.10 -16.43 5.26
N SER A 146 18.76 -15.86 4.10
CA SER A 146 19.64 -15.00 3.33
C SER A 146 19.96 -13.68 4.05
N PHE A 147 21.14 -13.13 3.77
CA PHE A 147 21.54 -11.81 4.25
C PHE A 147 20.61 -10.70 3.73
N VAL A 148 20.09 -10.84 2.51
CA VAL A 148 19.18 -9.88 1.88
C VAL A 148 17.87 -9.79 2.68
N VAL A 149 17.25 -10.92 3.00
CA VAL A 149 16.02 -10.94 3.82
C VAL A 149 16.28 -10.36 5.21
N LYS A 150 17.36 -10.75 5.88
CA LYS A 150 17.71 -10.20 7.21
C LYS A 150 17.86 -8.68 7.18
N SER A 151 18.55 -8.15 6.16
CA SER A 151 18.76 -6.71 6.00
C SER A 151 17.45 -5.97 5.70
N LEU A 152 16.57 -6.55 4.89
CA LEU A 152 15.28 -5.94 4.55
C LEU A 152 14.27 -6.00 5.71
N VAL A 153 14.34 -7.01 6.59
CA VAL A 153 13.55 -7.02 7.85
C VAL A 153 13.96 -5.85 8.73
N VAL A 154 15.27 -5.66 8.95
CA VAL A 154 15.79 -4.52 9.73
C VAL A 154 15.37 -3.19 9.10
N LYS A 155 15.43 -3.09 7.77
CA LYS A 155 14.97 -1.89 7.05
C LYS A 155 13.50 -1.58 7.31
N GLN A 156 12.62 -2.59 7.32
CA GLN A 156 11.19 -2.38 7.60
C GLN A 156 10.95 -1.89 9.02
N GLN A 157 11.62 -2.51 10.00
CA GLN A 157 11.54 -2.11 11.41
C GLN A 157 12.04 -0.68 11.62
N GLN A 158 13.19 -0.35 11.01
CA GLN A 158 13.75 1.00 11.08
C GLN A 158 12.82 2.02 10.41
N ALA A 159 12.24 1.68 9.25
CA ALA A 159 11.29 2.55 8.57
C ALA A 159 10.06 2.83 9.47
N ALA A 160 9.47 1.81 10.09
CA ALA A 160 8.35 2.01 11.02
C ALA A 160 8.71 2.97 12.18
N ASN A 161 9.92 2.86 12.72
CA ASN A 161 10.42 3.76 13.76
C ASN A 161 10.65 5.19 13.24
N ASP A 162 11.29 5.35 12.09
CA ASP A 162 11.61 6.65 11.48
C ASP A 162 10.35 7.43 11.13
N PHE A 163 9.31 6.74 10.63
CA PHE A 163 7.99 7.30 10.38
C PHE A 163 7.16 7.52 11.65
N GLN A 164 7.67 7.12 12.83
CA GLN A 164 6.98 7.18 14.11
C GLN A 164 5.60 6.50 14.05
N LEU A 165 5.54 5.35 13.39
CA LEU A 165 4.30 4.65 13.07
C LEU A 165 3.51 4.33 14.34
N ARG A 166 2.22 4.72 14.36
CA ARG A 166 1.32 4.52 15.51
C ARG A 166 0.26 3.45 15.29
N GLY A 167 0.06 3.02 14.06
CA GLY A 167 -0.97 2.06 13.69
C GLY A 167 -0.95 1.76 12.20
N VAL A 168 -1.75 0.78 11.80
CA VAL A 168 -1.88 0.29 10.42
C VAL A 168 -3.36 0.10 10.06
N PRO A 169 -3.75 0.15 8.77
CA PRO A 169 -2.90 0.46 7.61
C PRO A 169 -2.47 1.92 7.62
N ALA A 170 -1.26 2.21 7.14
CA ALA A 170 -0.77 3.58 7.02
C ALA A 170 0.02 3.75 5.73
N MET A 171 -0.20 4.85 5.02
CA MET A 171 0.53 5.15 3.79
C MET A 171 1.21 6.51 3.90
N PHE A 172 2.49 6.53 3.56
CA PHE A 172 3.31 7.73 3.56
C PHE A 172 3.82 8.05 2.15
N VAL A 173 3.91 9.34 1.87
CA VAL A 173 4.34 9.87 0.57
C VAL A 173 5.52 10.82 0.76
N ASN A 174 6.56 10.64 -0.06
CA ASN A 174 7.77 11.45 -0.11
C ASN A 174 8.54 11.56 1.21
N GLY A 175 8.32 10.63 2.15
CA GLY A 175 8.88 10.74 3.50
C GLY A 175 8.40 11.97 4.28
N LYS A 176 7.31 12.62 3.85
CA LYS A 176 6.84 13.93 4.36
C LYS A 176 5.38 13.91 4.79
N TYR A 177 4.56 13.13 4.12
CA TYR A 177 3.10 13.17 4.30
C TYR A 177 2.58 11.81 4.69
N MET A 178 1.57 11.78 5.55
CA MET A 178 0.78 10.60 5.85
C MET A 178 -0.64 10.82 5.37
N VAL A 179 -1.16 9.91 4.56
CA VAL A 179 -2.57 9.93 4.14
C VAL A 179 -3.44 9.57 5.35
N ARG A 180 -4.53 10.30 5.55
CA ARG A 180 -5.46 10.06 6.66
C ARG A 180 -6.59 9.15 6.18
N ASN A 181 -6.60 7.91 6.65
CA ASN A 181 -7.65 6.95 6.30
C ASN A 181 -9.07 7.45 6.65
N ASN A 182 -9.21 8.22 7.73
CA ASN A 182 -10.47 8.83 8.18
C ASN A 182 -10.75 10.21 7.57
N GLY A 183 -9.86 10.71 6.70
CA GLY A 183 -10.03 11.97 5.99
C GLY A 183 -10.74 11.82 4.64
N ILE A 184 -11.05 10.58 4.24
CA ILE A 184 -11.59 10.27 2.92
C ILE A 184 -12.95 9.60 3.09
N THR A 185 -13.97 10.17 2.45
CA THR A 185 -15.34 9.65 2.50
C THR A 185 -15.43 8.28 1.83
N ILE A 186 -16.08 7.35 2.51
CA ILE A 186 -16.37 6.00 2.00
C ILE A 186 -17.82 5.98 1.52
N GLU A 187 -18.03 6.16 0.21
CA GLU A 187 -19.35 5.98 -0.40
C GLU A 187 -19.57 4.53 -0.81
N ASN A 188 -18.56 3.94 -1.45
CA ASN A 188 -18.45 2.54 -1.82
C ASN A 188 -16.97 2.17 -1.97
N ALA A 189 -16.68 0.90 -2.24
CA ALA A 189 -15.31 0.40 -2.32
C ALA A 189 -14.49 1.08 -3.43
N ASP A 190 -15.02 1.14 -4.65
CA ASP A 190 -14.33 1.74 -5.80
C ASP A 190 -14.08 3.23 -5.60
N HIS A 191 -15.06 3.94 -5.04
CA HIS A 191 -14.94 5.35 -4.69
C HIS A 191 -13.80 5.57 -3.68
N TYR A 192 -13.79 4.80 -2.59
CA TYR A 192 -12.77 4.96 -1.54
C TYR A 192 -11.36 4.71 -2.08
N ALA A 193 -11.17 3.63 -2.83
CA ALA A 193 -9.87 3.28 -3.40
C ALA A 193 -9.37 4.35 -4.38
N LYS A 194 -10.25 4.86 -5.24
CA LYS A 194 -9.93 5.93 -6.18
C LYS A 194 -9.60 7.23 -5.46
N ALA A 195 -10.43 7.66 -4.51
CA ALA A 195 -10.21 8.89 -3.76
C ALA A 195 -8.89 8.84 -2.97
N TYR A 196 -8.56 7.69 -2.37
CA TYR A 196 -7.27 7.47 -1.71
C TYR A 196 -6.09 7.59 -2.68
N SER A 197 -6.22 6.94 -3.85
CA SER A 197 -5.21 7.01 -4.91
C SER A 197 -5.00 8.44 -5.43
N ASP A 198 -6.06 9.22 -5.58
CA ASP A 198 -5.99 10.61 -6.02
C ASP A 198 -5.25 11.50 -4.98
N VAL A 199 -5.46 11.28 -3.68
CA VAL A 199 -4.70 11.96 -2.60
C VAL A 199 -3.22 11.59 -2.67
N VAL A 200 -2.88 10.31 -2.84
CA VAL A 200 -1.49 9.86 -2.97
C VAL A 200 -0.80 10.54 -4.15
N ASN A 201 -1.45 10.57 -5.31
CA ASN A 201 -0.93 11.21 -6.52
C ASN A 201 -0.76 12.72 -6.37
N PHE A 202 -1.70 13.39 -5.69
CA PHE A 202 -1.54 14.80 -5.33
C PHE A 202 -0.27 15.02 -4.49
N LEU A 203 -0.05 14.21 -3.45
CA LEU A 203 1.09 14.35 -2.55
C LEU A 203 2.43 14.01 -3.21
N ILE A 204 2.44 13.13 -4.21
CA ILE A 204 3.65 12.82 -5.00
C ILE A 204 4.22 14.07 -5.67
N SER A 205 3.34 15.00 -6.10
CA SER A 205 3.71 16.27 -6.75
C SER A 205 4.14 17.38 -5.78
N LYS A 206 4.13 17.12 -4.47
CA LYS A 206 4.46 18.07 -3.38
C LYS A 206 5.80 17.73 -2.70
#